data_AF-M1ERC7-F1
#
_entry.id   AF-M1ERC7-F1
#
_cell.length_a   1.000
_cell.length_b   1.000
_cell.length_c   1.000
_cell.angle_alpha   90.00
_cell.angle_beta   90.00
_cell.angle_gamma   90.00
#
_symmetry.space_group_name_H-M   'P 1'
#
loop_
_entity.id
_entity.type
_entity.pdbx_description
1 polymer ?
#
loop_
_entity_poly.entity_id
_entity_poly.type
_entity_poly.pdbx_seq_one_letter_code
_entity_poly.pdbx_strand_id
1 'polypeptide(L)'
;RLYAWLLGSDIKGNTIVPESELSNSYEDQSSYFFERYSKDLLVEGLAEILHQKFSDADVEERHHAYLKPFRVLVSLLDKPEIGPRVVGDLFLEVIRAFYSYCGDALGSDLKLSYTQSGNSLVSAIKENRNASEIVKTVNLLITSLSTDFLWDYMTRCFEDCFRPAKRTFPVGKSISPPPTVSELCTLLVFLLDVIPLELYSEVQTQYLPQVLGCLVQPLAEEMEALSLPELTQALKTCFKVLSKVQMPPSYLDMEPTSGSTSPVKGENCEVIIDTKAVIPADEDASFPPLKSEDSGIGLSASSPELSEHLRVPRVSPEKDDVWKKGGSMQRTFLCIQELIANFAHKNIFGAQLAGSREENKCD
;
A
#
# COMPACT_ATOMS: atom_id res chain seq x y z
N ARG A 1 -4.56 -6.56 31.12
CA ARG A 1 -5.90 -6.21 31.65
C ARG A 1 -6.85 -5.79 30.54
N LEU A 2 -6.55 -4.73 29.77
CA LEU A 2 -7.39 -4.33 28.63
C LEU A 2 -7.62 -5.49 27.64
N TYR A 3 -6.56 -6.20 27.23
CA TYR A 3 -6.70 -7.37 26.35
C TYR A 3 -7.60 -8.47 26.92
N ALA A 4 -7.55 -8.73 28.23
CA ALA A 4 -8.42 -9.72 28.85
C ALA A 4 -9.90 -9.30 28.74
N TRP A 5 -10.18 -8.00 28.95
CA TRP A 5 -11.53 -7.45 28.76
C TRP A 5 -12.00 -7.54 27.31
N LEU A 6 -11.13 -7.18 26.36
CA LEU A 6 -11.45 -7.25 24.92
C LEU A 6 -11.71 -8.69 24.44
N LEU A 7 -11.05 -9.68 25.04
CA LEU A 7 -11.15 -11.10 24.68
C LEU A 7 -12.12 -11.90 25.57
N GLY A 8 -12.81 -11.27 26.52
CA GLY A 8 -13.80 -11.94 27.36
C GLY A 8 -13.20 -12.92 28.38
N SER A 9 -11.95 -12.69 28.79
CA SER A 9 -11.24 -13.47 29.81
C SER A 9 -11.00 -12.68 31.09
N ASP A 10 -10.83 -13.38 32.21
CA ASP A 10 -10.36 -12.77 33.45
C ASP A 10 -8.85 -12.44 33.38
N ILE A 11 -8.34 -11.73 34.38
CA ILE A 11 -6.90 -11.38 34.44
C ILE A 11 -5.97 -12.60 34.57
N LYS A 12 -6.52 -13.79 34.81
CA LYS A 12 -5.80 -15.07 34.90
C LYS A 12 -5.96 -15.92 33.63
N GLY A 13 -6.72 -15.45 32.63
CA GLY A 13 -6.97 -16.14 31.37
C GLY A 13 -8.17 -17.09 31.37
N ASN A 14 -9.03 -17.07 32.40
CA ASN A 14 -10.24 -17.90 32.42
C ASN A 14 -11.34 -17.24 31.59
N THR A 15 -11.96 -17.98 30.68
CA THR A 15 -13.10 -17.53 29.87
C THR A 15 -14.30 -17.22 30.76
N ILE A 16 -14.90 -16.04 30.60
CA ILE A 16 -16.07 -15.59 31.39
C ILE A 16 -17.40 -15.92 30.66
N VAL A 17 -17.31 -16.23 29.35
CA VAL A 17 -18.46 -16.48 28.47
C VAL A 17 -18.98 -17.91 28.67
N PRO A 18 -20.32 -18.12 28.71
CA PRO A 18 -20.88 -19.48 28.75
C PRO A 18 -20.46 -20.25 27.50
N GLU A 19 -20.05 -21.52 27.67
CA GLU A 19 -19.72 -22.43 26.56
C GLU A 19 -20.82 -22.37 25.49
N SER A 20 -20.54 -21.72 24.37
CA SER A 20 -21.35 -21.86 23.18
C SER A 20 -20.97 -23.20 22.55
N GLU A 21 -21.97 -23.99 22.14
CA GLU A 21 -21.80 -25.30 21.49
C GLU A 21 -21.00 -25.25 20.15
N LEU A 22 -20.48 -24.09 19.76
CA LEU A 22 -19.56 -23.90 18.65
C LEU A 22 -18.11 -23.75 19.16
N SER A 23 -17.34 -24.83 19.03
CA SER A 23 -15.87 -24.93 19.16
C SER A 23 -15.27 -25.27 20.54
N ASN A 24 -14.42 -26.30 20.55
CA ASN A 24 -13.63 -26.80 21.68
C ASN A 24 -12.27 -26.07 21.85
N SER A 25 -11.99 -25.01 21.08
CA SER A 25 -10.73 -24.26 21.09
C SER A 25 -10.87 -22.91 21.82
N TYR A 26 -9.94 -22.59 22.72
CA TYR A 26 -9.90 -21.31 23.44
C TYR A 26 -9.64 -20.10 22.52
N GLU A 27 -8.84 -20.28 21.46
CA GLU A 27 -8.54 -19.23 20.47
C GLU A 27 -9.78 -18.84 19.67
N ASP A 28 -10.63 -19.82 19.33
CA ASP A 28 -11.89 -19.59 18.62
C ASP A 28 -12.90 -18.81 19.49
N GLN A 29 -12.96 -19.13 20.79
CA GLN A 29 -13.85 -18.43 21.74
C GLN A 29 -13.43 -16.97 21.94
N SER A 30 -12.12 -16.73 22.07
CA SER A 30 -11.57 -15.37 22.24
C SER A 30 -11.80 -14.50 21.00
N SER A 31 -11.56 -15.06 19.82
CA SER A 31 -11.79 -14.40 18.53
C SER A 31 -13.28 -14.10 18.30
N TYR A 32 -14.14 -15.08 18.61
CA TYR A 32 -15.59 -14.91 18.52
C TYR A 32 -16.10 -13.81 19.45
N PHE A 33 -15.65 -13.80 20.71
CA PHE A 33 -16.04 -12.79 21.67
C PHE A 33 -15.61 -11.40 21.21
N PHE A 34 -14.36 -11.26 20.76
CA PHE A 34 -13.82 -10.00 20.28
C PHE A 34 -14.65 -9.45 19.11
N GLU A 35 -14.88 -10.27 18.08
CA GLU A 35 -15.65 -9.88 16.89
C GLU A 35 -17.08 -9.49 17.24
N ARG A 36 -17.72 -10.21 18.19
CA ARG A 36 -19.13 -10.02 18.50
C ARG A 36 -19.40 -8.83 19.43
N TYR A 37 -18.49 -8.52 20.34
CA TYR A 37 -18.78 -7.59 21.45
C TYR A 37 -17.80 -6.42 21.59
N SER A 38 -16.53 -6.62 21.25
CA SER A 38 -15.46 -5.67 21.61
C SER A 38 -14.95 -4.86 20.42
N LYS A 39 -14.94 -5.47 19.23
CA LYS A 39 -14.31 -4.91 18.03
C LYS A 39 -14.88 -3.54 17.66
N ASP A 40 -16.19 -3.45 17.47
CA ASP A 40 -16.84 -2.20 17.04
C ASP A 40 -16.61 -1.06 18.04
N LEU A 41 -16.66 -1.34 19.35
CA LEU A 41 -16.41 -0.36 20.41
C LEU A 41 -14.96 0.12 20.41
N LEU A 42 -14.02 -0.80 20.21
CA LEU A 42 -12.59 -0.47 20.15
C LEU A 42 -12.29 0.36 18.90
N VAL A 43 -12.87 -0.01 17.76
CA VAL A 43 -12.74 0.71 16.49
C VAL A 43 -13.33 2.12 16.62
N GLU A 44 -14.54 2.27 17.14
CA GLU A 44 -15.17 3.58 17.36
C GLU A 44 -14.33 4.48 18.29
N GLY A 45 -13.88 3.94 19.42
CA GLY A 45 -13.06 4.69 20.37
C GLY A 45 -11.70 5.10 19.82
N LEU A 46 -11.04 4.24 19.04
CA LEU A 46 -9.75 4.58 18.41
C LEU A 46 -9.91 5.58 17.28
N ALA A 47 -10.99 5.49 16.50
CA ALA A 47 -11.31 6.50 15.50
C ALA A 47 -11.52 7.88 16.13
N GLU A 48 -12.25 7.94 17.23
CA GLU A 48 -12.44 9.19 17.96
C GLU A 48 -11.10 9.78 18.41
N ILE A 49 -10.14 8.93 18.85
CA ILE A 49 -8.78 9.37 19.21
C ILE A 49 -7.99 9.84 17.99
N LEU A 50 -8.14 9.22 16.82
CA LEU A 50 -7.50 9.62 15.57
C LEU A 50 -8.05 10.95 15.01
N HIS A 51 -9.27 11.33 15.37
CA HIS A 51 -9.91 12.57 14.92
C HIS A 51 -9.80 13.74 15.90
N GLN A 52 -9.07 13.57 17.01
CA GLN A 52 -8.95 14.60 18.03
C GLN A 52 -8.32 15.88 17.47
N LYS A 53 -8.92 17.02 17.81
CA LYS A 53 -8.41 18.36 17.50
C LYS A 53 -7.89 19.00 18.78
N PHE A 54 -6.66 19.52 18.75
CA PHE A 54 -6.01 20.12 19.91
C PHE A 54 -5.93 21.64 19.74
N SER A 55 -7.03 22.38 19.93
CA SER A 55 -7.05 23.84 19.71
C SER A 55 -6.24 24.63 20.74
N ASP A 56 -6.14 24.15 21.99
CA ASP A 56 -5.64 24.97 23.12
C ASP A 56 -4.54 24.30 23.98
N ALA A 57 -3.99 23.16 23.55
CA ALA A 57 -2.95 22.45 24.29
C ALA A 57 -1.55 23.07 24.09
N ASP A 58 -0.69 22.93 25.10
CA ASP A 58 0.74 23.24 24.99
C ASP A 58 1.39 22.42 23.86
N VAL A 59 2.47 22.94 23.26
CA VAL A 59 3.11 22.33 22.08
C VAL A 59 3.59 20.90 22.38
N GLU A 60 4.14 20.67 23.57
CA GLU A 60 4.63 19.34 24.00
C GLU A 60 3.47 18.38 24.31
N GLU A 61 2.39 18.87 24.94
CA GLU A 61 1.20 18.07 25.24
C GLU A 61 0.47 17.67 23.96
N ARG A 62 0.35 18.59 22.99
CA ARG A 62 -0.18 18.34 21.65
C ARG A 62 0.66 17.30 20.91
N HIS A 63 1.98 17.39 20.99
CA HIS A 63 2.89 16.43 20.37
C HIS A 63 2.67 15.01 20.91
N HIS A 64 2.63 14.84 22.23
CA HIS A 64 2.33 13.55 22.85
C HIS A 64 0.95 13.01 22.45
N ALA A 65 -0.03 13.89 22.31
CA ALA A 65 -1.38 13.50 21.92
C ALA A 65 -1.44 12.95 20.49
N TYR A 66 -0.68 13.52 19.54
CA TYR A 66 -0.60 13.00 18.16
C TYR A 66 0.07 11.64 18.05
N LEU A 67 1.06 11.34 18.88
CA LEU A 67 1.76 10.04 18.84
C LEU A 67 0.96 8.91 19.48
N LYS A 68 0.12 9.23 20.46
CA LYS A 68 -0.63 8.26 21.25
C LYS A 68 -1.47 7.28 20.41
N PRO A 69 -2.33 7.69 19.45
CA PRO A 69 -3.14 6.75 18.68
C PRO A 69 -2.29 5.74 17.92
N PHE A 70 -1.22 6.19 17.25
CA PHE A 70 -0.35 5.31 16.49
C PHE A 70 0.39 4.31 17.39
N ARG A 71 0.86 4.74 18.57
CA ARG A 71 1.49 3.84 19.54
C ARG A 71 0.54 2.79 20.09
N VAL A 72 -0.72 3.17 20.35
CA VAL A 72 -1.74 2.20 20.77
C VAL A 72 -1.96 1.17 19.66
N LEU A 73 -2.09 1.59 18.40
CA LEU A 73 -2.26 0.68 17.26
C LEU A 73 -1.06 -0.27 17.10
N VAL A 74 0.18 0.22 17.25
CA VAL A 74 1.39 -0.63 17.26
C VAL A 74 1.28 -1.69 18.35
N SER A 75 0.92 -1.32 19.57
CA SER A 75 0.75 -2.29 20.66
C SER A 75 -0.41 -3.26 20.43
N LEU A 76 -1.45 -2.88 19.70
CA LEU A 76 -2.54 -3.81 19.35
C LEU A 76 -2.09 -4.87 18.34
N LEU A 77 -1.15 -4.55 17.45
CA LEU A 77 -0.57 -5.50 16.49
C LEU A 77 0.20 -6.63 17.15
N ASP A 78 0.71 -6.44 18.38
CA ASP A 78 1.30 -7.53 19.18
C ASP A 78 0.28 -8.61 19.59
N LYS A 79 -1.01 -8.40 19.33
CA LYS A 79 -2.10 -9.35 19.58
C LYS A 79 -2.75 -9.80 18.27
N PRO A 80 -2.45 -11.00 17.74
CA PRO A 80 -2.96 -11.46 16.46
C PRO A 80 -4.49 -11.50 16.40
N GLU A 81 -5.14 -11.76 17.54
CA GLU A 81 -6.60 -11.85 17.65
C GLU A 81 -7.30 -10.48 17.54
N ILE A 82 -6.56 -9.39 17.73
CA ILE A 82 -7.11 -8.01 17.84
C ILE A 82 -6.53 -7.11 16.75
N GLY A 83 -5.20 -6.96 16.72
CA GLY A 83 -4.49 -5.96 15.95
C GLY A 83 -4.85 -5.95 14.46
N PRO A 84 -4.64 -7.06 13.74
CA PRO A 84 -5.06 -7.22 12.34
C PRO A 84 -6.47 -6.72 12.03
N ARG A 85 -7.46 -7.16 12.82
CA ARG A 85 -8.88 -6.88 12.60
C ARG A 85 -9.21 -5.41 12.83
N VAL A 86 -8.62 -4.80 13.85
CA VAL A 86 -8.83 -3.40 14.20
C VAL A 86 -8.14 -2.47 13.21
N VAL A 87 -6.90 -2.77 12.83
CA VAL A 87 -6.13 -1.95 11.90
C VAL A 87 -6.78 -1.95 10.52
N GLY A 88 -7.28 -3.09 10.04
CA GLY A 88 -7.99 -3.18 8.75
C GLY A 88 -9.16 -2.19 8.65
N ASP A 89 -9.98 -2.09 9.70
CA ASP A 89 -11.17 -1.21 9.72
C ASP A 89 -10.82 0.27 9.93
N LEU A 90 -9.67 0.56 10.56
CA LEU A 90 -9.24 1.93 10.88
C LEU A 90 -8.20 2.50 9.92
N PHE A 91 -7.65 1.70 8.99
CA PHE A 91 -6.42 2.10 8.33
C PHE A 91 -6.55 3.41 7.53
N LEU A 92 -7.68 3.65 6.87
CA LEU A 92 -7.92 4.95 6.22
C LEU A 92 -7.89 6.11 7.21
N GLU A 93 -8.45 5.94 8.42
CA GLU A 93 -8.39 6.94 9.48
C GLU A 93 -6.97 7.15 10.01
N VAL A 94 -6.15 6.09 10.05
CA VAL A 94 -4.73 6.19 10.36
C VAL A 94 -4.01 7.06 9.33
N ILE A 95 -4.25 6.85 8.04
CA ILE A 95 -3.63 7.64 6.97
C ILE A 95 -4.13 9.09 6.98
N ARG A 96 -5.43 9.32 7.23
CA ARG A 96 -6.02 10.66 7.38
C ARG A 96 -5.43 11.41 8.57
N ALA A 97 -5.36 10.78 9.74
CA ALA A 97 -4.75 11.34 10.93
C ALA A 97 -3.26 11.63 10.69
N PHE A 98 -2.55 10.72 10.02
CA PHE A 98 -1.14 10.93 9.68
C PHE A 98 -0.94 12.18 8.82
N TYR A 99 -1.72 12.34 7.75
CA TYR A 99 -1.69 13.53 6.92
C TYR A 99 -2.05 14.80 7.72
N SER A 100 -3.13 14.76 8.50
CA SER A 100 -3.60 15.91 9.29
C SER A 100 -2.59 16.32 10.36
N TYR A 101 -2.01 15.38 11.11
CA TYR A 101 -1.08 15.68 12.20
C TYR A 101 0.25 16.23 11.66
N CYS A 102 0.72 15.73 10.51
CA CYS A 102 1.84 16.36 9.82
C CYS A 102 1.48 17.76 9.31
N GLY A 103 0.26 17.97 8.82
CA GLY A 103 -0.24 19.29 8.43
C GLY A 103 -0.28 20.28 9.59
N ASP A 104 -0.77 19.86 10.75
CA ASP A 104 -0.79 20.69 11.96
C ASP A 104 0.61 21.02 12.46
N ALA A 105 1.55 20.05 12.37
CA ALA A 105 2.93 20.26 12.79
C ALA A 105 3.74 21.17 11.85
N LEU A 106 3.46 21.11 10.54
CA LEU A 106 4.19 21.86 9.49
C LEU A 106 3.51 23.17 9.09
N GLY A 107 2.20 23.32 9.33
CA GLY A 107 1.42 24.47 8.90
C GLY A 107 1.51 24.71 7.39
N SER A 108 1.96 25.90 6.98
CA SER A 108 2.09 26.31 5.57
C SER A 108 3.17 25.55 4.78
N ASP A 109 4.04 24.81 5.46
CA ASP A 109 5.13 24.06 4.84
C ASP A 109 4.68 22.70 4.30
N LEU A 110 3.45 22.25 4.61
CA LEU A 110 2.85 21.09 3.98
C LEU A 110 2.46 21.42 2.53
N LYS A 111 3.39 21.20 1.61
CA LYS A 111 3.19 21.35 0.16
C LYS A 111 3.53 20.07 -0.56
N LEU A 112 2.50 19.41 -1.08
CA LEU A 112 2.67 18.23 -1.91
C LEU A 112 3.19 18.62 -3.29
N SER A 113 4.18 17.87 -3.77
CA SER A 113 4.70 18.02 -5.12
C SER A 113 4.22 16.87 -5.99
N TYR A 114 3.42 17.20 -6.99
CA TYR A 114 2.99 16.26 -8.03
C TYR A 114 4.02 16.14 -9.16
N THR A 115 5.14 16.86 -9.07
CA THR A 115 6.25 16.80 -10.02
C THR A 115 7.43 16.04 -9.39
N GLN A 116 8.45 15.76 -10.20
CA GLN A 116 9.60 14.97 -9.78
C GLN A 116 10.46 15.65 -8.69
N SER A 117 10.30 16.96 -8.45
CA SER A 117 10.98 17.67 -7.35
C SER A 117 10.26 17.44 -6.01
N GLY A 118 10.46 16.26 -5.42
CA GLY A 118 9.87 15.83 -4.14
C GLY A 118 10.62 16.26 -2.88
N ASN A 119 11.66 17.09 -3.00
CA ASN A 119 12.62 17.28 -1.90
C ASN A 119 12.15 18.25 -0.80
N SER A 120 11.18 19.13 -1.09
CA SER A 120 10.77 20.20 -0.16
C SER A 120 10.00 19.71 1.06
N LEU A 121 9.11 18.72 0.92
CA LEU A 121 8.34 18.19 2.04
C LEU A 121 9.23 17.35 2.96
N VAL A 122 10.12 16.54 2.36
CA VAL A 122 11.08 15.72 3.10
C VAL A 122 12.01 16.59 3.95
N SER A 123 12.52 17.71 3.42
CA SER A 123 13.34 18.64 4.19
C SER A 123 12.55 19.27 5.33
N ALA A 124 11.32 19.76 5.07
CA ALA A 124 10.46 20.35 6.10
C ALA A 124 10.17 19.36 7.25
N ILE A 125 9.91 18.08 6.92
CA ILE A 125 9.71 17.02 7.93
C ILE A 125 10.99 16.74 8.71
N LYS A 126 12.16 16.72 8.05
CA LYS A 126 13.44 16.50 8.74
C LYS A 126 13.82 17.65 9.66
N GLU A 127 13.47 18.88 9.30
CA GLU A 127 13.72 20.09 10.08
C GLU A 127 12.74 20.26 11.25
N ASN A 128 11.55 19.68 11.16
CA ASN A 128 10.53 19.72 12.21
C ASN A 128 10.53 18.45 13.06
N ARG A 129 11.00 18.56 14.31
CA ARG A 129 11.09 17.41 15.24
C ARG A 129 9.75 16.69 15.43
N ASN A 130 8.66 17.42 15.58
CA ASN A 130 7.34 16.85 15.85
C ASN A 130 6.85 16.05 14.64
N ALA A 131 6.95 16.63 13.44
CA ALA A 131 6.62 15.94 12.20
C ALA A 131 7.51 14.70 12.00
N SER A 132 8.83 14.80 12.23
CA SER A 132 9.75 13.67 12.12
C SER A 132 9.39 12.51 13.07
N GLU A 133 9.02 12.80 14.31
CA GLU A 133 8.61 11.78 15.29
C GLU A 133 7.26 11.14 14.94
N ILE A 134 6.30 11.91 14.40
CA ILE A 134 5.04 11.37 13.86
C ILE A 134 5.35 10.39 12.72
N VAL A 135 6.17 10.81 11.75
CA VAL A 135 6.56 9.98 10.60
C VAL A 135 7.25 8.70 11.05
N LYS A 136 8.19 8.77 12.01
CA LYS A 136 8.85 7.58 12.56
C LYS A 136 7.87 6.61 13.22
N THR A 137 6.91 7.14 13.98
CA THR A 137 5.92 6.32 14.69
C THR A 137 4.95 5.65 13.73
N VAL A 138 4.47 6.37 12.70
CA VAL A 138 3.61 5.80 11.66
C VAL A 138 4.38 4.83 10.78
N ASN A 139 5.65 5.12 10.45
CA ASN A 139 6.49 4.19 9.70
C ASN A 139 6.69 2.89 10.48
N LEU A 140 6.88 2.95 11.81
CA LEU A 140 6.94 1.76 12.65
C LEU A 140 5.64 0.94 12.57
N LEU A 141 4.48 1.61 12.63
CA LEU A 141 3.17 0.96 12.46
C LEU A 141 3.07 0.27 11.10
N ILE A 142 3.40 0.97 10.01
CA ILE A 142 3.35 0.43 8.64
C ILE A 142 4.31 -0.75 8.47
N THR A 143 5.53 -0.67 9.01
CA THR A 143 6.51 -1.76 8.93
C THR A 143 6.18 -2.96 9.81
N SER A 144 5.27 -2.78 10.78
CA SER A 144 4.74 -3.89 11.59
C SER A 144 3.61 -4.63 10.88
N LEU A 145 3.14 -4.11 9.74
CA LEU A 145 2.19 -4.78 8.83
C LEU A 145 2.95 -5.49 7.72
N SER A 146 2.24 -6.25 6.89
CA SER A 146 2.85 -6.81 5.68
C SER A 146 3.22 -5.67 4.71
N THR A 147 4.31 -5.86 3.96
CA THR A 147 4.91 -4.84 3.08
C THR A 147 3.98 -4.41 1.94
N ASP A 148 3.10 -5.32 1.50
CA ASP A 148 2.09 -5.11 0.47
C ASP A 148 0.84 -4.39 0.99
N PHE A 149 0.53 -4.50 2.28
CA PHE A 149 -0.74 -4.07 2.88
C PHE A 149 -1.07 -2.60 2.57
N LEU A 150 -0.14 -1.68 2.81
CA LEU A 150 -0.36 -0.25 2.59
C LEU A 150 -0.78 0.04 1.14
N TRP A 151 -0.04 -0.53 0.19
CA TRP A 151 -0.21 -0.26 -1.23
C TRP A 151 -1.45 -0.94 -1.79
N ASP A 152 -1.73 -2.16 -1.35
CA ASP A 152 -2.95 -2.88 -1.70
C ASP A 152 -4.20 -2.20 -1.10
N TYR A 153 -4.14 -1.74 0.15
CA TYR A 153 -5.24 -1.01 0.78
C TYR A 153 -5.57 0.30 0.04
N MET A 154 -4.54 1.10 -0.26
CA MET A 154 -4.74 2.40 -0.94
C MET A 154 -5.30 2.22 -2.36
N THR A 155 -4.86 1.20 -3.09
CA THR A 155 -5.39 0.92 -4.44
C THR A 155 -6.83 0.42 -4.38
N ARG A 156 -7.21 -0.41 -3.41
CA ARG A 156 -8.60 -0.82 -3.20
C ARG A 156 -9.53 0.35 -2.89
N CYS A 157 -9.12 1.22 -1.96
CA CYS A 157 -9.89 2.42 -1.64
C CYS A 157 -10.14 3.26 -2.90
N PHE A 158 -9.12 3.37 -3.77
CA PHE A 158 -9.22 4.11 -5.02
C PHE A 158 -10.19 3.45 -6.00
N GLU A 159 -10.08 2.14 -6.22
CA GLU A 159 -10.99 1.39 -7.08
C GLU A 159 -12.45 1.47 -6.60
N ASP A 160 -12.66 1.41 -5.29
CA ASP A 160 -14.01 1.41 -4.70
C ASP A 160 -14.71 2.77 -4.90
N CYS A 161 -13.98 3.85 -5.22
CA CYS A 161 -14.59 5.10 -5.66
C CYS A 161 -15.35 4.98 -7.00
N PHE A 162 -15.01 4.00 -7.84
CA PHE A 162 -15.59 3.82 -9.18
C PHE A 162 -16.67 2.73 -9.23
N ARG A 163 -16.84 1.94 -8.16
CA ARG A 163 -17.84 0.85 -8.14
C ARG A 163 -19.23 1.36 -7.75
N PRO A 164 -20.26 1.26 -8.61
CA PRO A 164 -21.62 1.60 -8.24
C PRO A 164 -22.17 0.59 -7.22
N ALA A 165 -22.47 1.10 -6.02
CA ALA A 165 -23.39 0.49 -5.04
C ALA A 165 -23.23 -1.02 -4.78
N LYS A 166 -22.06 -1.45 -4.35
CA LYS A 166 -21.95 -2.53 -3.34
C LYS A 166 -21.24 -1.98 -2.11
N ARG A 167 -21.76 -0.87 -1.58
CA ARG A 167 -21.46 -0.45 -0.21
C ARG A 167 -22.17 -1.40 0.77
N THR A 168 -21.81 -2.68 0.71
CA THR A 168 -22.02 -3.58 1.84
C THR A 168 -20.84 -3.33 2.78
N PHE A 169 -20.74 -2.10 3.29
CA PHE A 169 -20.19 -1.99 4.63
C PHE A 169 -21.11 -2.87 5.49
N PRO A 170 -20.59 -3.78 6.32
CA PRO A 170 -21.40 -4.39 7.37
C PRO A 170 -22.16 -3.24 8.03
N VAL A 171 -23.46 -3.43 8.29
CA VAL A 171 -24.32 -2.43 8.91
C VAL A 171 -23.69 -2.01 10.25
N GLY A 172 -22.86 -1.00 10.17
CA GLY A 172 -22.01 -0.43 11.19
C GLY A 172 -21.79 0.99 10.73
N LYS A 173 -22.06 1.95 11.62
CA LYS A 173 -22.00 3.38 11.28
C LYS A 173 -20.63 3.67 10.67
N SER A 174 -20.58 4.14 9.43
CA SER A 174 -19.33 4.61 8.83
C SER A 174 -18.79 5.72 9.73
N ILE A 175 -17.64 5.46 10.35
CA ILE A 175 -16.95 6.34 11.29
C ILE A 175 -16.72 7.74 10.68
N SER A 176 -16.47 7.77 9.38
CA SER A 176 -16.10 8.94 8.59
C SER A 176 -16.80 8.90 7.22
N PRO A 177 -16.85 10.03 6.50
CA PRO A 177 -17.34 10.01 5.13
C PRO A 177 -16.49 9.11 4.23
N PRO A 178 -17.10 8.46 3.23
CA PRO A 178 -16.37 7.65 2.25
C PRO A 178 -15.33 8.52 1.53
N PRO A 179 -14.13 7.98 1.24
CA PRO A 179 -13.09 8.76 0.60
C PRO A 179 -13.47 9.16 -0.83
N THR A 180 -12.98 10.32 -1.24
CA THR A 180 -13.08 10.79 -2.64
C THR A 180 -11.80 10.44 -3.40
N VAL A 181 -11.87 10.43 -4.74
CA VAL A 181 -10.68 10.22 -5.59
C VAL A 181 -9.61 11.28 -5.31
N SER A 182 -9.99 12.55 -5.21
CA SER A 182 -9.08 13.65 -4.87
C SER A 182 -8.40 13.48 -3.51
N GLU A 183 -9.14 13.02 -2.51
CA GLU A 183 -8.58 12.73 -1.19
C GLU A 183 -7.53 11.61 -1.26
N LEU A 184 -7.86 10.47 -1.87
CA LEU A 184 -6.93 9.35 -1.99
C LEU A 184 -5.70 9.71 -2.81
N CYS A 185 -5.85 10.50 -3.87
CA CYS A 185 -4.73 11.06 -4.63
C CYS A 185 -3.81 11.92 -3.77
N THR A 186 -4.36 12.71 -2.84
CA THR A 186 -3.61 13.55 -1.91
C THR A 186 -2.85 12.70 -0.89
N LEU A 187 -3.54 11.75 -0.26
CA LEU A 187 -2.95 10.84 0.72
C LEU A 187 -1.86 9.96 0.11
N LEU A 188 -2.07 9.43 -1.10
CA LEU A 188 -1.07 8.61 -1.77
C LEU A 188 0.20 9.40 -2.13
N VAL A 189 0.06 10.63 -2.64
CA VAL A 189 1.22 11.49 -2.93
C VAL A 189 1.98 11.84 -1.66
N PHE A 190 1.26 12.13 -0.58
CA PHE A 190 1.86 12.35 0.74
C PHE A 190 2.67 11.12 1.20
N LEU A 191 2.10 9.92 1.14
CA LEU A 191 2.78 8.69 1.53
C LEU A 191 4.07 8.45 0.70
N LEU A 192 4.01 8.68 -0.62
CA LEU A 192 5.17 8.53 -1.52
C LEU A 192 6.31 9.52 -1.24
N ASP A 193 6.01 10.67 -0.65
CA ASP A 193 7.01 11.69 -0.30
C ASP A 193 7.55 11.48 1.11
N VAL A 194 6.74 10.96 2.04
CA VAL A 194 7.09 10.90 3.47
C VAL A 194 7.67 9.56 3.90
N ILE A 195 7.22 8.46 3.30
CA ILE A 195 7.76 7.12 3.60
C ILE A 195 9.13 7.00 2.92
N PRO A 196 10.19 6.55 3.63
CA PRO A 196 11.53 6.40 3.06
C PRO A 196 11.59 5.17 2.14
N LEU A 197 11.09 5.31 0.91
CA LEU A 197 10.98 4.22 -0.07
C LEU A 197 12.33 3.61 -0.44
N GLU A 198 13.42 4.36 -0.33
CA GLU A 198 14.78 3.92 -0.66
C GLU A 198 15.29 2.82 0.29
N LEU A 199 14.68 2.69 1.47
CA LEU A 199 14.99 1.61 2.41
C LEU A 199 14.33 0.28 1.99
N TYR A 200 13.41 0.31 1.01
CA TYR A 200 12.59 -0.82 0.61
C TYR A 200 12.59 -0.94 -0.92
N SER A 201 13.66 -1.50 -1.49
CA SER A 201 13.84 -1.63 -2.95
C SER A 201 12.70 -2.37 -3.65
N GLU A 202 12.06 -3.32 -2.97
CA GLU A 202 10.88 -4.04 -3.46
C GLU A 202 9.67 -3.11 -3.69
N VAL A 203 9.53 -2.04 -2.90
CA VAL A 203 8.48 -1.04 -3.12
C VAL A 203 8.64 -0.37 -4.47
N GLN A 204 9.85 0.09 -4.78
CA GLN A 204 10.12 0.81 -6.03
C GLN A 204 10.12 -0.12 -7.24
N THR A 205 10.52 -1.38 -7.06
CA THR A 205 10.70 -2.34 -8.15
C THR A 205 9.51 -3.28 -8.37
N GLN A 206 8.66 -3.53 -7.38
CA GLN A 206 7.55 -4.50 -7.50
C GLN A 206 6.19 -3.91 -7.14
N TYR A 207 6.07 -3.21 -6.01
CA TYR A 207 4.77 -2.73 -5.54
C TYR A 207 4.26 -1.50 -6.30
N LEU A 208 5.07 -0.46 -6.45
CA LEU A 208 4.67 0.76 -7.17
C LEU A 208 4.27 0.53 -8.65
N PRO A 209 4.95 -0.34 -9.42
CA PRO A 209 4.48 -0.77 -10.74
C PRO A 209 3.05 -1.34 -10.74
N GLN A 210 2.71 -2.15 -9.74
CA GLN A 210 1.38 -2.74 -9.58
C GLN A 210 0.36 -1.70 -9.13
N VAL A 211 0.74 -0.82 -8.19
CA VAL A 211 -0.08 0.33 -7.78
C VAL A 211 -0.45 1.19 -8.98
N LEU A 212 0.52 1.50 -9.84
CA LEU A 212 0.27 2.27 -11.06
C LEU A 212 -0.76 1.59 -11.95
N GLY A 213 -0.66 0.26 -12.14
CA GLY A 213 -1.65 -0.51 -12.90
C GLY A 213 -3.05 -0.42 -12.29
N CYS A 214 -3.16 -0.60 -10.96
CA CYS A 214 -4.44 -0.55 -10.25
C CYS A 214 -5.06 0.85 -10.24
N LEU A 215 -4.27 1.92 -10.33
CA LEU A 215 -4.79 3.28 -10.46
C LEU A 215 -5.24 3.60 -11.88
N VAL A 216 -4.49 3.18 -12.90
CA VAL A 216 -4.80 3.48 -14.29
C VAL A 216 -6.02 2.71 -14.79
N GLN A 217 -6.20 1.46 -14.35
CA GLN A 217 -7.27 0.60 -14.86
C GLN A 217 -8.68 1.19 -14.64
N PRO A 218 -9.11 1.58 -13.42
CA PRO A 218 -10.42 2.20 -13.20
C PRO A 218 -10.58 3.54 -13.94
N LEU A 219 -9.48 4.29 -14.12
CA LEU A 219 -9.52 5.54 -14.87
C LEU A 219 -9.79 5.30 -16.37
N ALA A 220 -9.26 4.20 -16.92
CA ALA A 220 -9.49 3.82 -18.32
C ALA A 220 -10.93 3.29 -18.53
N GLU A 221 -11.42 2.48 -17.60
CA GLU A 221 -12.75 1.83 -17.65
C GLU A 221 -13.90 2.83 -17.37
N GLU A 222 -13.76 3.68 -16.35
CA GLU A 222 -14.84 4.52 -15.80
C GLU A 222 -14.47 6.01 -15.82
N MET A 223 -13.86 6.46 -16.91
CA MET A 223 -13.41 7.85 -17.08
C MET A 223 -14.54 8.88 -16.88
N GLU A 224 -15.79 8.50 -17.16
CA GLU A 224 -16.96 9.38 -17.07
C GLU A 224 -17.40 9.67 -15.63
N ALA A 225 -16.96 8.86 -14.67
CA ALA A 225 -17.30 9.04 -13.26
C ALA A 225 -16.62 10.26 -12.63
N LEU A 226 -15.57 10.80 -13.26
CA LEU A 226 -14.77 11.89 -12.71
C LEU A 226 -14.98 13.22 -13.43
N SER A 227 -14.92 14.30 -12.65
CA SER A 227 -14.75 15.64 -13.20
C SER A 227 -13.34 15.84 -13.79
N LEU A 228 -13.18 16.81 -14.69
CA LEU A 228 -11.88 17.11 -15.30
C LEU A 228 -10.77 17.45 -14.27
N PRO A 229 -11.04 18.21 -13.18
CA PRO A 229 -10.06 18.42 -12.10
C PRO A 229 -9.65 17.13 -11.39
N GLU A 230 -10.61 16.25 -11.06
CA GLU A 230 -10.35 14.97 -10.39
C GLU A 230 -9.51 14.06 -11.28
N LEU A 231 -9.86 13.95 -12.56
CA LEU A 231 -9.08 13.20 -13.55
C LEU A 231 -7.66 13.77 -13.66
N THR A 232 -7.51 15.09 -13.73
CA THR A 232 -6.19 15.73 -13.81
C THR A 232 -5.34 15.41 -12.58
N GLN A 233 -5.94 15.44 -11.39
CA GLN A 233 -5.24 15.09 -10.15
C GLN A 233 -4.85 13.61 -10.12
N ALA A 234 -5.75 12.72 -10.53
CA ALA A 234 -5.49 11.29 -10.60
C ALA A 234 -4.33 10.97 -11.57
N LEU A 235 -4.30 11.60 -12.75
CA LEU A 235 -3.19 11.44 -13.70
C LEU A 235 -1.87 11.99 -13.16
N LYS A 236 -1.90 13.12 -12.46
CA LYS A 236 -0.72 13.65 -11.75
C LYS A 236 -0.23 12.69 -10.67
N THR A 237 -1.14 12.04 -9.94
CA THR A 237 -0.79 11.00 -8.97
C THR A 237 -0.18 9.78 -9.66
N CYS A 238 -0.74 9.30 -10.77
CA CYS A 238 -0.14 8.21 -11.57
C CYS A 238 1.27 8.57 -12.04
N PHE A 239 1.48 9.80 -12.52
CA PHE A 239 2.81 10.29 -12.87
C PHE A 239 3.76 10.32 -11.66
N LYS A 240 3.29 10.75 -10.49
CA LYS A 240 4.07 10.74 -9.26
C LYS A 240 4.48 9.32 -8.85
N VAL A 241 3.56 8.35 -8.89
CA VAL A 241 3.86 6.93 -8.65
C VAL A 241 4.93 6.46 -9.62
N LEU A 242 4.73 6.69 -10.93
CA LEU A 242 5.69 6.32 -11.97
C LEU A 242 7.08 6.93 -11.73
N SER A 243 7.16 8.18 -11.24
CA SER A 243 8.44 8.84 -10.95
C SER A 243 9.24 8.19 -9.81
N LYS A 244 8.58 7.37 -8.97
CA LYS A 244 9.18 6.62 -7.86
C LYS A 244 9.44 5.15 -8.22
N VAL A 245 8.92 4.67 -9.36
CA VAL A 245 9.19 3.32 -9.88
C VAL A 245 10.64 3.24 -10.34
N GLN A 246 11.31 2.14 -10.00
CA GLN A 246 12.66 1.83 -10.47
C GLN A 246 12.68 0.47 -11.15
N MET A 247 13.42 0.36 -12.24
CA MET A 247 13.64 -0.93 -12.91
C MET A 247 14.63 -1.76 -12.08
N PRO A 248 14.38 -3.06 -11.84
CA PRO A 248 15.34 -3.90 -11.14
C PRO A 248 16.65 -3.97 -11.94
N PRO A 249 17.82 -3.90 -11.28
CA PRO A 249 19.13 -3.88 -11.95
C PRO A 249 19.34 -5.04 -12.93
N SER A 250 18.80 -6.22 -12.62
CA SER A 250 18.87 -7.42 -13.47
C SER A 250 18.29 -7.25 -14.88
N TYR A 251 17.43 -6.25 -15.09
CA TYR A 251 16.83 -5.94 -16.40
C TYR A 251 17.60 -4.89 -17.19
N LEU A 252 18.55 -4.17 -16.55
CA LEU A 252 19.38 -3.16 -17.19
C LEU A 252 20.62 -3.78 -17.87
N ASP A 253 21.07 -4.96 -17.41
CA ASP A 253 22.24 -5.67 -17.96
C ASP A 253 21.93 -6.53 -19.19
N MET A 254 20.67 -6.59 -19.63
CA MET A 254 20.31 -7.22 -20.91
C MET A 254 20.51 -6.21 -22.03
N GLU A 255 21.77 -5.98 -22.44
CA GLU A 255 22.04 -5.37 -23.74
C GLU A 255 21.26 -6.14 -24.82
N PRO A 256 20.65 -5.45 -25.80
CA PRO A 256 19.98 -6.13 -26.90
C PRO A 256 21.06 -6.94 -27.62
N THR A 257 20.98 -8.27 -27.55
CA THR A 257 21.65 -9.16 -28.47
C THR A 257 21.04 -8.94 -29.84
N SER A 258 21.48 -7.85 -30.48
CA SER A 258 21.24 -7.53 -31.87
C SER A 258 21.79 -8.68 -32.68
N GLY A 259 20.87 -9.55 -33.13
CA GLY A 259 21.18 -10.56 -34.12
C GLY A 259 21.75 -9.88 -35.36
N SER A 260 23.02 -10.16 -35.64
CA SER A 260 23.50 -10.21 -37.01
C SER A 260 24.17 -11.56 -37.23
N THR A 261 23.56 -12.32 -38.13
CA THR A 261 24.07 -13.59 -38.62
C THR A 261 25.11 -13.36 -39.70
N SER A 262 26.29 -13.98 -39.52
CA SER A 262 27.16 -14.65 -40.53
C SER A 262 28.18 -13.81 -41.36
N PRO A 263 29.15 -14.44 -42.07
CA PRO A 263 30.22 -15.33 -41.56
C PRO A 263 31.60 -15.04 -42.24
N VAL A 264 32.74 -15.07 -41.53
CA VAL A 264 34.05 -15.27 -42.21
C VAL A 264 34.97 -16.16 -41.38
N LYS A 265 35.46 -17.18 -42.08
CA LYS A 265 36.39 -18.25 -41.75
C LYS A 265 37.84 -17.76 -41.91
N GLY A 266 38.76 -18.13 -41.01
CA GLY A 266 40.19 -18.02 -41.30
C GLY A 266 41.14 -18.04 -40.10
N GLU A 267 41.60 -19.25 -39.76
CA GLU A 267 42.98 -19.63 -39.39
C GLU A 267 43.70 -19.05 -38.15
N ASN A 268 43.83 -19.94 -37.15
CA ASN A 268 45.05 -20.40 -36.48
C ASN A 268 46.18 -19.41 -36.15
N CYS A 269 46.56 -19.35 -34.86
CA CYS A 269 47.89 -19.76 -34.40
C CYS A 269 47.90 -20.09 -32.90
N GLU A 270 48.49 -21.25 -32.60
CA GLU A 270 48.84 -21.85 -31.31
C GLU A 270 49.82 -20.94 -30.52
N VAL A 271 49.99 -21.01 -29.19
CA VAL A 271 50.80 -22.03 -28.49
C VAL A 271 50.79 -21.81 -26.95
N ILE A 272 50.41 -22.87 -26.21
CA ILE A 272 51.06 -23.57 -25.05
C ILE A 272 51.33 -22.70 -23.77
N ILE A 273 50.98 -23.10 -22.53
CA ILE A 273 51.45 -24.28 -21.78
C ILE A 273 50.45 -24.78 -20.71
N ASP A 274 50.35 -26.10 -20.75
CA ASP A 274 49.75 -27.15 -19.93
C ASP A 274 50.18 -27.18 -18.45
N THR A 275 49.32 -27.60 -17.50
CA THR A 275 49.67 -28.65 -16.51
C THR A 275 48.41 -29.22 -15.86
N LYS A 276 48.23 -30.52 -16.10
CA LYS A 276 47.23 -31.47 -15.61
C LYS A 276 47.48 -31.93 -14.16
N ALA A 277 46.42 -32.16 -13.38
CA ALA A 277 46.39 -33.18 -12.33
C ALA A 277 44.95 -33.66 -12.08
N VAL A 278 44.82 -34.93 -11.67
CA VAL A 278 43.72 -35.87 -11.90
C VAL A 278 43.26 -36.43 -10.53
N ILE A 279 41.93 -36.40 -10.25
CA ILE A 279 41.03 -37.42 -9.59
C ILE A 279 41.42 -37.88 -8.14
N PRO A 280 40.50 -38.26 -7.20
CA PRO A 280 39.19 -38.89 -7.37
C PRO A 280 37.99 -38.43 -6.51
N ALA A 281 36.85 -39.01 -6.87
CA ALA A 281 35.62 -39.14 -6.10
C ALA A 281 35.80 -39.90 -4.77
N ASP A 282 35.03 -39.52 -3.75
CA ASP A 282 34.38 -40.48 -2.86
C ASP A 282 33.16 -39.87 -2.15
N GLU A 283 32.27 -40.76 -1.72
CA GLU A 283 30.98 -40.59 -1.08
C GLU A 283 31.00 -39.72 0.20
N ASP A 284 29.89 -39.04 0.54
CA ASP A 284 29.03 -39.42 1.69
C ASP A 284 28.03 -38.30 2.12
N ALA A 285 26.88 -38.75 2.63
CA ALA A 285 25.90 -38.08 3.49
C ALA A 285 25.14 -36.81 3.01
N SER A 286 23.88 -37.01 2.62
CA SER A 286 22.85 -35.96 2.71
C SER A 286 22.53 -35.65 4.17
N PHE A 287 22.70 -34.41 4.60
CA PHE A 287 22.14 -33.91 5.86
C PHE A 287 20.88 -33.07 5.57
N PRO A 288 19.75 -33.32 6.25
CA PRO A 288 18.62 -32.39 6.21
C PRO A 288 18.97 -31.11 6.99
N PRO A 289 18.47 -29.92 6.61
CA PRO A 289 18.79 -28.69 7.32
C PRO A 289 18.19 -28.73 8.73
N LEU A 290 19.05 -28.61 9.74
CA LEU A 290 18.66 -28.50 11.14
C LEU A 290 17.95 -27.16 11.37
N LYS A 291 16.76 -27.22 11.98
CA LYS A 291 16.07 -26.04 12.52
C LYS A 291 16.88 -25.50 13.70
N SER A 292 17.41 -24.30 13.55
CA SER A 292 17.93 -23.52 14.67
C SER A 292 16.78 -22.74 15.30
N GLU A 293 16.36 -23.19 16.50
CA GLU A 293 15.76 -22.32 17.49
C GLU A 293 16.86 -21.38 18.01
N ASP A 294 16.95 -20.18 17.44
CA ASP A 294 17.72 -19.09 18.05
C ASP A 294 16.75 -18.00 18.50
N SER A 295 16.88 -17.64 19.77
CA SER A 295 16.13 -16.59 20.43
C SER A 295 16.65 -15.24 19.95
N GLY A 296 16.07 -14.74 18.87
CA GLY A 296 16.23 -13.37 18.41
C GLY A 296 14.91 -12.63 18.50
N ILE A 297 14.94 -11.41 19.04
CA ILE A 297 13.83 -10.45 19.06
C ILE A 297 13.32 -10.27 17.62
N GLY A 298 12.29 -11.02 17.25
CA GLY A 298 11.66 -10.97 15.94
C GLY A 298 10.52 -9.96 15.95
N LEU A 299 10.79 -8.74 15.53
CA LEU A 299 9.75 -7.78 15.11
C LEU A 299 9.23 -8.08 13.68
N SER A 300 9.38 -9.32 13.22
CA SER A 300 8.77 -9.78 11.98
C SER A 300 7.47 -10.51 12.30
N ALA A 301 6.47 -9.74 12.70
CA ALA A 301 5.09 -10.19 12.69
C ALA A 301 4.48 -9.89 11.31
N SER A 302 4.99 -10.52 10.25
CA SER A 302 4.19 -10.66 9.04
C SER A 302 3.07 -11.65 9.38
N SER A 303 1.99 -11.17 9.98
CA SER A 303 0.85 -12.04 10.31
C SER A 303 0.12 -12.39 9.00
N PRO A 304 0.10 -13.66 8.57
CA PRO A 304 -0.71 -14.11 7.44
C PRO A 304 -2.22 -13.96 7.70
N GLU A 305 -2.63 -13.65 8.93
CA GLU A 305 -4.03 -13.45 9.29
C GLU A 305 -4.55 -12.13 8.70
N LEU A 306 -3.72 -11.09 8.56
CA LEU A 306 -4.12 -9.83 7.91
C LEU A 306 -4.54 -10.06 6.45
N SER A 307 -3.85 -10.95 5.74
CA SER A 307 -4.16 -11.34 4.35
C SER A 307 -5.24 -12.41 4.24
N GLU A 308 -5.65 -13.05 5.33
CA GLU A 308 -6.83 -13.93 5.38
C GLU A 308 -8.12 -13.12 5.57
N HIS A 309 -8.06 -12.05 6.39
CA HIS A 309 -9.21 -11.17 6.64
C HIS A 309 -9.43 -10.12 5.54
N LEU A 310 -8.37 -9.79 4.79
CA LEU A 310 -8.46 -9.00 3.57
C LEU A 310 -8.35 -9.92 2.36
N ARG A 311 -9.25 -9.77 1.38
CA ARG A 311 -9.23 -10.49 0.09
C ARG A 311 -7.79 -10.60 -0.46
N VAL A 312 -7.46 -11.66 -1.22
CA VAL A 312 -6.15 -11.89 -1.84
C VAL A 312 -5.48 -10.59 -2.33
N PRO A 313 -4.27 -10.23 -1.83
CA PRO A 313 -3.56 -9.01 -2.23
C PRO A 313 -3.40 -8.93 -3.75
N ARG A 314 -3.82 -7.81 -4.34
CA ARG A 314 -3.60 -7.53 -5.77
C ARG A 314 -2.19 -7.02 -6.00
N VAL A 315 -1.67 -6.24 -5.06
CA VAL A 315 -0.26 -5.88 -4.97
C VAL A 315 0.41 -6.97 -4.15
N SER A 316 1.33 -7.74 -4.74
CA SER A 316 2.02 -8.84 -4.05
C SER A 316 3.44 -9.01 -4.58
N PRO A 317 4.41 -9.42 -3.72
CA PRO A 317 5.78 -9.68 -4.16
C PRO A 317 5.92 -10.98 -4.98
N GLU A 318 4.95 -11.89 -4.86
CA GLU A 318 4.98 -13.21 -5.50
C GLU A 318 4.69 -13.15 -7.01
N LYS A 319 4.21 -11.99 -7.50
CA LYS A 319 4.02 -11.74 -8.92
C LYS A 319 5.35 -11.48 -9.61
N ASP A 320 6.07 -12.55 -9.94
CA ASP A 320 7.29 -12.51 -10.75
C ASP A 320 7.01 -12.15 -12.24
N ASP A 321 5.88 -11.49 -12.54
CA ASP A 321 5.50 -11.05 -13.88
C ASP A 321 5.60 -9.53 -14.08
N VAL A 322 5.89 -8.71 -13.05
CA VAL A 322 5.80 -7.23 -13.12
C VAL A 322 6.50 -6.64 -14.36
N TRP A 323 7.74 -7.06 -14.63
CA TRP A 323 8.59 -6.55 -15.71
C TRP A 323 8.67 -7.45 -16.94
N LYS A 324 8.00 -8.61 -16.92
CA LYS A 324 8.03 -9.57 -18.03
C LYS A 324 7.05 -9.16 -19.13
N LYS A 325 7.25 -9.71 -20.33
CA LYS A 325 6.28 -9.58 -21.42
C LYS A 325 4.94 -10.19 -20.99
N GLY A 326 3.87 -9.44 -21.19
CA GLY A 326 2.52 -9.76 -20.71
C GLY A 326 2.28 -9.42 -19.23
N GLY A 327 3.27 -8.83 -18.56
CA GLY A 327 3.30 -8.50 -17.14
C GLY A 327 2.52 -7.25 -16.74
N SER A 328 2.57 -6.92 -15.44
CA SER A 328 1.87 -5.76 -14.87
C SER A 328 2.19 -4.46 -15.63
N MET A 329 3.48 -4.14 -15.84
CA MET A 329 3.87 -2.89 -16.49
C MET A 329 3.40 -2.81 -17.95
N GLN A 330 3.39 -3.92 -18.68
CA GLN A 330 2.88 -3.93 -20.06
C GLN A 330 1.37 -3.76 -20.10
N ARG A 331 0.62 -4.39 -19.18
CA ARG A 331 -0.84 -4.18 -19.05
C ARG A 331 -1.15 -2.73 -18.69
N THR A 332 -0.41 -2.15 -17.75
CA THR A 332 -0.51 -0.73 -17.38
C THR A 332 -0.31 0.17 -18.60
N PHE A 333 0.72 -0.10 -19.42
CA PHE A 333 0.97 0.67 -20.64
C PHE A 333 -0.22 0.61 -21.62
N LEU A 334 -0.81 -0.57 -21.83
CA LEU A 334 -2.01 -0.72 -22.66
C LEU A 334 -3.19 0.08 -22.09
N CYS A 335 -3.40 0.03 -20.76
CA CYS A 335 -4.47 0.81 -20.11
C CYS A 335 -4.25 2.32 -20.26
N ILE A 336 -3.00 2.81 -20.24
CA ILE A 336 -2.68 4.22 -20.51
C ILE A 336 -3.05 4.58 -21.96
N GLN A 337 -2.74 3.71 -22.93
CA GLN A 337 -3.10 3.94 -24.33
C GLN A 337 -4.62 4.01 -24.51
N GLU A 338 -5.36 3.11 -23.87
CA GLU A 338 -6.83 3.10 -23.86
C GLU A 338 -7.41 4.36 -23.21
N LEU A 339 -6.89 4.75 -22.04
CA LEU A 339 -7.27 5.99 -21.37
C LEU A 339 -7.07 7.21 -22.27
N ILE A 340 -5.93 7.32 -22.96
CA ILE A 340 -5.66 8.42 -23.89
C ILE A 340 -6.64 8.39 -25.07
N ALA A 341 -6.91 7.21 -25.63
CA ALA A 341 -7.86 7.04 -26.72
C ALA A 341 -9.28 7.47 -26.29
N ASN A 342 -9.74 7.03 -25.12
CA ASN A 342 -11.04 7.39 -24.54
C ASN A 342 -11.12 8.91 -24.28
N PHE A 343 -10.07 9.50 -23.72
CA PHE A 343 -9.99 10.94 -23.49
C PHE A 343 -10.08 11.72 -24.80
N ALA A 344 -9.29 11.34 -25.81
CA ALA A 344 -9.26 12.02 -27.10
C ALA A 344 -10.59 11.89 -27.84
N HIS A 345 -11.18 10.69 -27.85
CA HIS A 345 -12.47 10.44 -28.47
C HIS A 345 -13.55 11.33 -27.86
N LYS A 346 -13.60 11.43 -26.54
CA LYS A 346 -14.61 12.23 -25.82
C LYS A 346 -14.41 13.74 -25.97
N ASN A 347 -13.19 14.23 -25.75
CA ASN A 347 -12.94 15.67 -25.58
C ASN A 347 -12.45 16.38 -26.84
N ILE A 348 -11.84 15.65 -27.79
CA ILE A 348 -11.26 16.23 -29.00
C ILE A 348 -12.14 15.92 -30.22
N PHE A 349 -12.55 14.66 -30.38
CA PHE A 349 -13.29 14.22 -31.56
C PHE A 349 -14.83 14.23 -31.37
N GLY A 350 -15.33 14.03 -30.15
CA GLY A 350 -16.76 13.95 -29.83
C GLY A 350 -17.50 15.29 -29.78
N ALA A 351 -16.78 16.42 -29.73
CA ALA A 351 -17.37 17.75 -29.62
C ALA A 351 -18.01 18.30 -30.93
N GLN A 352 -17.97 17.56 -32.05
CA GLN A 352 -18.46 18.05 -33.35
C GLN A 352 -19.93 17.72 -33.70
N LEU A 353 -20.72 17.09 -32.81
CA LEU A 353 -22.08 16.62 -33.15
C LEU A 353 -23.24 17.38 -32.49
N ALA A 354 -23.01 18.59 -31.99
CA ALA A 354 -24.05 19.45 -31.41
C ALA A 354 -24.18 20.82 -32.11
N GLY A 355 -24.00 20.87 -33.44
CA GLY A 355 -24.03 22.14 -34.17
C GLY A 355 -24.37 22.03 -35.65
N SER A 356 -25.50 21.43 -36.04
CA SER A 356 -26.23 21.82 -37.27
C SER A 356 -27.61 21.15 -37.36
N ARG A 357 -28.60 21.66 -36.60
CA ARG A 357 -30.00 21.48 -36.98
C ARG A 357 -30.85 22.65 -36.48
N GLU A 358 -30.52 23.85 -36.92
CA GLU A 358 -31.55 24.87 -37.08
C GLU A 358 -32.07 24.74 -38.52
N GLU A 359 -33.25 24.16 -38.62
CA GLU A 359 -34.00 23.99 -39.86
C GLU A 359 -34.35 25.37 -40.44
N ASN A 360 -33.85 25.63 -41.65
CA ASN A 360 -34.44 26.58 -42.57
C ASN A 360 -35.94 26.24 -42.74
N LYS A 361 -36.80 27.05 -42.13
CA LYS A 361 -38.21 27.18 -42.54
C LYS A 361 -38.31 28.28 -43.59
N CYS A 362 -38.18 27.89 -44.85
CA CYS A 362 -38.92 28.49 -45.95
C CYS A 362 -39.79 27.37 -46.54
N ASP A 363 -41.08 27.42 -46.22
CA ASP A 363 -42.21 27.35 -47.17
C ASP A 363 -43.54 27.42 -46.38
#